data_AF-A0A4Q0YY86-F1
#
_entry.id   AF-A0A4Q0YY86-F1
#
_cell.length_a   1.000
_cell.length_b   1.000
_cell.length_c   1.000
_cell.angle_alpha   90.00
_cell.angle_beta   90.00
_cell.angle_gamma   90.00
#
_symmetry.space_group_name_H-M   'P 1'
#
loop_
_entity.id
_entity.type
_entity.pdbx_description
1 polymer ?
#
loop_
_entity_poly.entity_id
_entity_poly.type
_entity_poly.pdbx_seq_one_letter_code
_entity_poly.pdbx_strand_id
1 'polypeptide(L)'
;MDTMNSIDSQILKNYLDSCKEKDLFKELNISEDFDECKIKIRLLSIEQFLININSDIYKHLFSAVFSLKDHIDTIKININDNVETLESFNTLEEVSKFNYQFDRSDKEGNLEIIISKVSNEYTTIYFLDNFIEFLNNTSNISFIFELFEKHNNKFKIFSEQNFLVKTNSFYFASAQNFDPLVVFEKKNADKLKKINENCHFGNAASIKFLPEDFYHYFNNSFPNQNFKNLFERLSLALILRVFSDVSEFDSNKLTYKMFGYKTIKHEYNFMSLNTKSLNDYYQSYNDLFFDNSNFIDKIGLARNVISLHTINQDFTNIKGDIYSSIKSNYNIYLKENIKKYIDLKNKITDKLFTISNSFDNLVDDFSKSFKSSFYTLATIFLSLILLRLIKGSTSTIPIFTFEVYVFLISVLFAMYLYKKYILFELSHKKDRIFEQYEQLKNQYISLLDKSDLNELLMYDNFKEKNNKYISTQTEQYSKYWNKTLLVYFISFTFLTICA
;
A
#
# COMPACT_ATOMS: atom_id res chain seq x y z
N MET A 1 -4.42 -51.45 -14.20
CA MET A 1 -4.17 -52.84 -13.76
C MET A 1 -2.67 -52.90 -13.61
N ASP A 2 -2.08 -52.63 -12.45
CA ASP A 2 -2.38 -53.26 -11.16
C ASP A 2 -2.84 -52.30 -10.07
N THR A 3 -4.10 -52.49 -9.65
CA THR A 3 -4.65 -51.99 -8.39
C THR A 3 -4.40 -53.08 -7.35
N MET A 4 -3.25 -53.05 -6.68
CA MET A 4 -2.99 -53.88 -5.51
C MET A 4 -2.63 -52.96 -4.34
N ASN A 5 -3.69 -52.57 -3.62
CA ASN A 5 -3.74 -52.15 -2.22
C ASN A 5 -2.42 -51.61 -1.64
N SER A 6 -2.13 -50.32 -1.87
CA SER A 6 -1.31 -49.59 -0.92
C SER A 6 -2.07 -49.60 0.41
N ILE A 7 -1.56 -50.33 1.40
CA ILE A 7 -2.10 -50.26 2.75
C ILE A 7 -2.03 -48.79 3.18
N ASP A 8 -3.17 -48.22 3.52
CA ASP A 8 -3.24 -46.85 4.01
C ASP A 8 -2.36 -46.72 5.25
N SER A 9 -1.62 -45.62 5.37
CA SER A 9 -0.90 -45.25 6.59
C SER A 9 -1.74 -45.45 7.86
N GLN A 10 -3.04 -45.16 7.79
CA GLN A 10 -3.98 -45.36 8.88
C GLN A 10 -4.28 -46.83 9.14
N ILE A 11 -4.37 -47.66 8.09
CA ILE A 11 -4.50 -49.12 8.23
C ILE A 11 -3.24 -49.72 8.86
N LEU A 12 -2.05 -49.27 8.47
CA LEU A 12 -0.81 -49.70 9.11
C LEU A 12 -0.78 -49.27 10.59
N LYS A 13 -1.19 -48.05 10.91
CA LYS A 13 -1.28 -47.56 12.30
C LYS A 13 -2.26 -48.40 13.12
N ASN A 14 -3.48 -48.62 12.62
CA ASN A 14 -4.50 -49.44 13.27
C ASN A 14 -4.02 -50.89 13.46
N TYR A 15 -3.28 -51.44 12.49
CA TYR A 15 -2.68 -52.77 12.59
C TYR A 15 -1.61 -52.82 13.70
N LEU A 16 -0.71 -51.83 13.74
CA LEU A 16 0.33 -51.71 14.76
C LEU A 16 -0.28 -51.53 16.17
N ASP A 17 -1.33 -50.73 16.29
CA ASP A 17 -2.08 -50.55 17.54
C ASP A 17 -2.76 -51.85 17.98
N SER A 18 -3.40 -52.58 17.05
CA SER A 18 -3.98 -53.90 17.34
C SER A 18 -2.93 -54.94 17.76
N CYS A 19 -1.73 -54.89 17.17
CA CYS A 19 -0.62 -55.75 17.60
C CYS A 19 -0.16 -55.41 19.02
N LYS A 20 -0.14 -54.12 19.39
CA LYS A 20 0.17 -53.68 20.76
C LYS A 20 -0.88 -54.16 21.75
N GLU A 21 -2.17 -54.09 21.41
CA GLU A 21 -3.27 -54.60 22.27
C GLU A 21 -3.22 -56.12 22.52
N LYS A 22 -2.57 -56.87 21.62
CA LYS A 22 -2.36 -58.32 21.74
C LYS A 22 -1.04 -58.67 22.47
N ASP A 23 -0.44 -57.70 23.16
CA ASP A 23 0.84 -57.85 23.86
C ASP A 23 1.98 -58.38 22.96
N LEU A 24 2.00 -58.03 21.67
CA LEU A 24 3.15 -58.34 20.80
C LEU A 24 4.28 -57.33 20.96
N PHE A 25 3.95 -56.10 21.41
CA PHE A 25 4.87 -54.98 21.58
C PHE A 25 4.59 -54.25 22.90
N LYS A 26 5.63 -53.73 23.58
CA LYS A 26 5.47 -52.91 24.79
C LYS A 26 5.02 -51.49 24.46
N GLU A 27 5.68 -50.87 23.50
CA GLU A 27 5.50 -49.46 23.15
C GLU A 27 5.62 -49.28 21.64
N LEU A 28 4.87 -48.29 21.11
CA LEU A 28 4.88 -47.89 19.71
C LEU A 28 4.95 -46.36 19.70
N ASN A 29 5.99 -45.82 19.06
CA ASN A 29 6.18 -44.39 18.87
C ASN A 29 6.40 -44.12 17.38
N ILE A 30 5.61 -43.20 16.82
CA ILE A 30 5.74 -42.75 15.44
C ILE A 30 6.18 -41.28 15.47
N SER A 31 7.16 -40.92 14.66
CA SER A 31 7.56 -39.53 14.44
C SER A 31 7.73 -39.26 12.95
N GLU A 32 7.34 -38.07 12.52
CA GLU A 32 7.30 -37.67 11.11
C GLU A 32 7.77 -36.22 11.01
N ASP A 33 8.79 -35.95 10.21
CA ASP A 33 9.30 -34.60 9.92
C ASP A 33 9.47 -34.39 8.40
N PHE A 34 10.30 -33.44 7.95
CA PHE A 34 10.52 -33.20 6.52
C PHE A 34 11.49 -34.18 5.85
N ASP A 35 12.36 -34.83 6.64
CA ASP A 35 13.47 -35.65 6.16
C ASP A 35 13.16 -37.15 6.31
N GLU A 36 12.43 -37.53 7.36
CA GLU A 36 12.20 -38.93 7.70
C GLU A 36 10.84 -39.20 8.37
N CYS A 37 10.39 -40.44 8.22
CA CYS A 37 9.34 -41.03 9.04
C CYS A 37 9.97 -42.19 9.82
N LYS A 38 9.83 -42.17 11.15
CA LYS A 38 10.37 -43.18 12.06
C LYS A 38 9.25 -43.87 12.82
N ILE A 39 9.23 -45.19 12.76
CA ILE A 39 8.35 -46.06 13.57
C ILE A 39 9.26 -46.84 14.52
N LYS A 40 9.14 -46.57 15.81
CA LYS A 40 9.89 -47.23 16.88
C LYS A 40 8.97 -48.15 17.66
N ILE A 41 9.31 -49.43 17.71
CA ILE A 41 8.55 -50.48 18.38
C ILE A 41 9.45 -51.11 19.45
N ARG A 42 9.02 -51.06 20.71
CA ARG A 42 9.70 -51.72 21.83
C ARG A 42 9.22 -53.16 21.93
N LEU A 43 10.14 -54.10 21.78
CA LEU A 43 9.91 -55.53 21.79
C LEU A 43 9.98 -56.09 23.21
N LEU A 44 9.15 -57.10 23.51
CA LEU A 44 9.16 -57.83 24.79
C LEU A 44 10.42 -58.69 24.96
N SER A 45 10.79 -59.37 23.88
CA SER A 45 11.93 -60.27 23.78
C SER A 45 12.52 -60.11 22.38
N ILE A 46 13.77 -59.67 22.31
CA ILE A 46 14.48 -59.52 21.03
C ILE A 46 14.79 -60.88 20.41
N GLU A 47 15.04 -61.89 21.25
CA GLU A 47 15.36 -63.23 20.82
C GLU A 47 14.13 -63.92 20.20
N GLN A 48 12.99 -63.88 20.90
CA GLN A 48 11.74 -64.43 20.38
C GLN A 48 11.29 -63.71 19.11
N PHE A 49 11.52 -62.39 19.01
CA PHE A 49 11.24 -61.63 17.80
C PHE A 49 12.10 -62.12 16.63
N LEU A 50 13.42 -62.23 16.81
CA LEU A 50 14.35 -62.66 15.77
C LEU A 50 14.09 -64.11 15.31
N ILE A 51 13.75 -65.02 16.23
CA ILE A 51 13.35 -66.40 15.91
C ILE A 51 12.07 -66.39 15.04
N ASN A 52 11.11 -65.55 15.40
CA ASN A 52 9.79 -65.53 14.75
C ASN A 52 9.68 -64.51 13.62
N ILE A 53 10.75 -63.81 13.22
CA ILE A 53 10.69 -62.69 12.26
C ILE A 53 10.06 -63.09 10.91
N ASN A 54 10.15 -64.37 10.55
CA ASN A 54 9.54 -64.97 9.35
C ASN A 54 8.15 -65.62 9.59
N SER A 55 7.57 -65.46 10.77
CA SER A 55 6.18 -65.86 11.05
C SER A 55 5.19 -65.00 10.25
N ASP A 56 3.98 -65.51 10.04
CA ASP A 56 2.96 -64.83 9.23
C ASP A 56 2.60 -63.44 9.77
N ILE A 57 2.68 -63.25 11.09
CA ILE A 57 2.41 -61.96 11.76
C ILE A 57 3.44 -60.92 11.32
N TYR A 58 4.74 -61.19 11.48
CA TYR A 58 5.78 -60.23 11.14
C TYR A 58 5.99 -60.10 9.64
N LYS A 59 5.77 -61.16 8.86
CA LYS A 59 5.74 -61.07 7.39
C LYS A 59 4.67 -60.09 6.91
N HIS A 60 3.48 -60.12 7.49
CA HIS A 60 2.41 -59.17 7.17
C HIS A 60 2.78 -57.75 7.59
N LEU A 61 3.43 -57.57 8.74
CA LEU A 61 3.92 -56.26 9.17
C LEU A 61 4.93 -55.69 8.16
N PHE A 62 5.97 -56.45 7.82
CA PHE A 62 7.01 -55.98 6.91
C PHE A 62 6.45 -55.77 5.51
N SER A 63 5.59 -56.65 4.99
CA SER A 63 4.97 -56.42 3.68
C SER A 63 4.14 -55.14 3.66
N ALA A 64 3.38 -54.85 4.74
CA ALA A 64 2.63 -53.62 4.86
C ALA A 64 3.53 -52.38 4.88
N VAL A 65 4.58 -52.40 5.69
CA VAL A 65 5.57 -51.31 5.80
C VAL A 65 6.27 -51.05 4.46
N PHE A 66 6.76 -52.09 3.79
CA PHE A 66 7.43 -51.95 2.50
C PHE A 66 6.46 -51.53 1.38
N SER A 67 5.17 -51.88 1.48
CA SER A 67 4.13 -51.45 0.52
C SER A 67 3.67 -50.00 0.73
N LEU A 68 3.78 -49.48 1.96
CA LEU A 68 3.42 -48.09 2.29
C LEU A 68 4.40 -47.10 1.67
N LYS A 69 5.69 -47.44 1.68
CA LYS A 69 6.80 -46.59 1.20
C LYS A 69 6.56 -46.14 -0.25
N ASP A 70 6.60 -44.83 -0.49
CA ASP A 70 6.55 -44.28 -1.83
C ASP A 70 7.79 -44.72 -2.64
N HIS A 71 7.64 -44.92 -3.95
CA HIS A 71 8.72 -45.36 -4.83
C HIS A 71 9.95 -44.45 -4.82
N ILE A 72 9.77 -43.16 -4.51
CA ILE A 72 10.86 -42.17 -4.44
C ILE A 72 11.67 -42.22 -3.13
N ASP A 73 11.13 -42.83 -2.09
CA ASP A 73 11.74 -42.82 -0.75
C ASP A 73 12.54 -44.11 -0.51
N THR A 74 13.45 -44.07 0.47
CA THR A 74 14.21 -45.25 0.90
C THR A 74 13.77 -45.71 2.27
N ILE A 75 13.95 -47.00 2.57
CA ILE A 75 13.57 -47.57 3.86
C ILE A 75 14.72 -48.37 4.43
N LYS A 76 14.91 -48.25 5.74
CA LYS A 76 15.87 -49.01 6.53
C LYS A 76 15.19 -49.47 7.81
N ILE A 77 15.36 -50.74 8.14
CA ILE A 77 14.84 -51.37 9.34
C ILE A 77 16.04 -51.78 10.19
N ASN A 78 16.14 -51.27 11.41
CA ASN A 78 17.17 -51.64 12.36
C ASN A 78 16.55 -52.43 13.51
N ILE A 79 17.20 -53.52 13.90
CA ILE A 79 16.91 -54.24 15.13
C ILE A 79 18.05 -53.93 16.08
N ASN A 80 17.73 -53.23 17.17
CA ASN A 80 18.70 -52.77 18.15
C ASN A 80 18.44 -53.47 19.49
N ASP A 81 19.50 -53.86 20.19
CA ASP A 81 19.40 -54.04 21.63
C ASP A 81 19.63 -52.70 22.35
N ASN A 82 19.79 -52.71 23.68
CA ASN A 82 20.01 -51.48 24.45
C ASN A 82 21.40 -50.84 24.22
N VAL A 83 22.32 -51.50 23.50
CA VAL A 83 23.74 -51.14 23.39
C VAL A 83 24.19 -50.96 21.94
N GLU A 84 23.72 -51.80 21.00
CA GLU A 84 24.14 -51.82 19.60
C GLU A 84 23.03 -52.22 18.62
N THR A 85 23.23 -51.88 17.34
CA THR A 85 22.40 -52.40 16.24
C THR A 85 22.82 -53.82 15.92
N LEU A 86 21.91 -54.76 16.13
CA LEU A 86 22.14 -56.18 15.91
C LEU A 86 22.06 -56.54 14.44
N GLU A 87 21.05 -56.03 13.75
CA GLU A 87 20.78 -56.32 12.34
C GLU A 87 20.12 -55.13 11.64
N SER A 88 20.32 -55.03 10.34
CA SER A 88 19.66 -54.01 9.51
C SER A 88 19.22 -54.54 8.16
N PHE A 89 18.02 -54.15 7.72
CA PHE A 89 17.43 -54.56 6.46
C PHE A 89 16.98 -53.35 5.64
N ASN A 90 17.22 -53.38 4.34
CA ASN A 90 16.81 -52.36 3.39
C ASN A 90 15.73 -52.86 2.42
N THR A 91 15.51 -54.17 2.36
CA THR A 91 14.54 -54.79 1.45
C THR A 91 13.73 -55.89 2.14
N LEU A 92 12.51 -56.13 1.65
CA LEU A 92 11.67 -57.23 2.14
C LEU A 92 12.33 -58.60 1.88
N GLU A 93 13.11 -58.72 0.80
CA GLU A 93 13.87 -59.93 0.51
C GLU A 93 14.92 -60.24 1.57
N GLU A 94 15.64 -59.23 2.06
CA GLU A 94 16.63 -59.40 3.13
C GLU A 94 15.98 -59.90 4.41
N VAL A 95 14.82 -59.34 4.78
CA VAL A 95 14.06 -59.79 5.96
C VAL A 95 13.61 -61.25 5.79
N SER A 96 13.04 -61.60 4.64
CA SER A 96 12.50 -62.96 4.40
C SER A 96 13.56 -64.07 4.35
N LYS A 97 14.80 -63.72 3.98
CA LYS A 97 15.94 -64.66 3.92
C LYS A 97 16.70 -64.74 5.25
N PHE A 98 16.42 -63.85 6.19
CA PHE A 98 17.09 -63.82 7.48
C PHE A 98 16.73 -65.05 8.31
N ASN A 99 17.73 -65.75 8.82
CA ASN A 99 17.56 -66.86 9.74
C ASN A 99 18.40 -66.60 10.98
N TYR A 100 17.75 -66.54 12.13
CA TYR A 100 18.43 -66.33 13.40
C TYR A 100 19.20 -67.60 13.81
N GLN A 101 20.51 -67.47 14.05
CA GLN A 101 21.41 -68.59 14.36
C GLN A 101 22.18 -68.42 15.68
N PHE A 102 21.94 -67.33 16.41
CA PHE A 102 22.67 -67.00 17.63
C PHE A 102 21.85 -67.34 18.87
N ASP A 103 22.49 -67.80 19.93
CA ASP A 103 21.86 -67.99 21.25
C ASP A 103 22.25 -66.77 22.09
N ARG A 104 21.32 -65.82 22.26
CA ARG A 104 21.57 -64.55 22.97
C ARG A 104 20.75 -64.54 24.24
N SER A 105 21.25 -63.91 25.30
CA SER A 105 20.46 -63.70 26.50
C SER A 105 19.20 -62.89 26.16
N ASP A 106 18.03 -63.47 26.38
CA ASP A 106 16.77 -62.80 26.11
C ASP A 106 16.65 -61.48 26.89
N LYS A 107 16.45 -60.39 26.16
CA LYS A 107 16.35 -59.02 26.65
C LYS A 107 15.35 -58.25 25.80
N GLU A 108 14.88 -57.15 26.36
CA GLU A 108 14.10 -56.17 25.61
C GLU A 108 14.91 -55.59 24.45
N GLY A 109 14.23 -55.32 23.35
CA GLY A 109 14.81 -54.82 22.10
C GLY A 109 13.99 -53.70 21.48
N ASN A 110 14.56 -53.04 20.49
CA ASN A 110 13.89 -52.00 19.72
C ASN A 110 13.96 -52.31 18.22
N LEU A 111 12.80 -52.34 17.57
CA LEU A 111 12.67 -52.35 16.13
C LEU A 111 12.44 -50.90 15.67
N GLU A 112 13.35 -50.37 14.86
CA GLU A 112 13.28 -49.03 14.31
C GLU A 112 13.16 -49.10 12.79
N ILE A 113 12.04 -48.63 12.27
CA ILE A 113 11.78 -48.52 10.83
C ILE A 113 11.93 -47.06 10.45
N ILE A 114 12.87 -46.76 9.55
CA ILE A 114 13.21 -45.42 9.11
C ILE A 114 12.92 -45.33 7.62
N ILE A 115 12.00 -44.46 7.23
CA ILE A 115 11.76 -44.09 5.84
C ILE A 115 12.41 -42.73 5.61
N SER A 116 13.44 -42.67 4.77
CA SER A 116 14.14 -41.42 4.43
C SER A 116 13.58 -40.83 3.14
N LYS A 117 13.33 -39.52 3.15
CA LYS A 117 12.69 -38.76 2.08
C LYS A 117 13.77 -38.11 1.22
N VAL A 118 14.03 -38.69 0.05
CA VAL A 118 15.22 -38.37 -0.75
C VAL A 118 14.91 -37.54 -2.01
N SER A 119 13.62 -37.31 -2.29
CA SER A 119 13.19 -36.67 -3.53
C SER A 119 13.38 -35.14 -3.54
N ASN A 120 13.79 -34.63 -4.70
CA ASN A 120 13.81 -33.19 -5.01
C ASN A 120 12.51 -32.70 -5.68
N GLU A 121 11.54 -33.59 -5.94
CA GLU A 121 10.30 -33.23 -6.64
C GLU A 121 9.17 -32.91 -5.67
N TYR A 122 9.02 -33.73 -4.64
CA TYR A 122 8.00 -33.59 -3.61
C TYR A 122 8.40 -34.32 -2.34
N THR A 123 7.81 -33.91 -1.23
CA THR A 123 8.02 -34.52 0.08
C THR A 123 6.83 -35.41 0.40
N THR A 124 7.09 -36.68 0.71
CA THR A 124 6.04 -37.59 1.19
C THR A 124 5.76 -37.32 2.67
N ILE A 125 4.49 -37.37 3.07
CA ILE A 125 4.07 -37.36 4.47
C ILE A 125 3.25 -38.63 4.71
N TYR A 126 3.77 -39.54 5.52
CA TYR A 126 3.11 -40.82 5.80
C TYR A 126 2.09 -40.67 6.92
N PHE A 127 2.44 -39.99 8.01
CA PHE A 127 1.57 -39.77 9.15
C PHE A 127 1.33 -38.27 9.38
N LEU A 128 0.25 -37.74 8.78
CA LEU A 128 -0.07 -36.31 8.82
C LEU A 128 -0.16 -35.74 10.24
N ASP A 129 -0.78 -36.45 11.18
CA ASP A 129 -0.92 -35.98 12.56
C ASP A 129 0.44 -35.82 13.26
N ASN A 130 1.35 -36.78 13.06
CA ASN A 130 2.69 -36.76 13.63
C ASN A 130 3.54 -35.64 13.00
N PHE A 131 3.36 -35.36 11.70
CA PHE A 131 4.01 -34.21 11.04
C PHE A 131 3.55 -32.88 11.63
N ILE A 132 2.24 -32.75 11.88
CA ILE A 132 1.65 -31.55 12.48
C ILE A 132 2.12 -31.40 13.93
N GLU A 133 2.21 -32.50 14.67
CA GLU A 133 2.77 -32.51 16.02
C GLU A 133 4.23 -32.03 16.02
N PHE A 134 5.07 -32.52 15.11
CA PHE A 134 6.44 -32.06 14.93
C PHE A 134 6.52 -30.53 14.70
N LEU A 135 5.73 -30.02 13.76
CA LEU A 135 5.68 -28.58 13.47
C LEU A 135 5.20 -27.75 14.67
N ASN A 136 4.20 -28.23 15.41
CA ASN A 136 3.70 -27.52 16.59
C ASN A 136 4.70 -27.58 17.76
N ASN A 137 5.36 -28.72 17.97
CA ASN A 137 6.33 -28.91 19.06
C ASN A 137 7.62 -28.13 18.83
N THR A 138 7.97 -27.86 17.57
CA THR A 138 9.13 -27.03 17.19
C THR A 138 9.14 -25.67 17.91
N SER A 139 7.98 -25.04 18.11
CA SER A 139 7.82 -23.77 18.85
C SER A 139 8.82 -22.68 18.45
N ASN A 140 9.26 -22.65 17.20
CA ASN A 140 10.21 -21.68 16.67
C ASN A 140 9.80 -21.30 15.25
N ILE A 141 9.24 -20.09 15.08
CA ILE A 141 8.70 -19.65 13.80
C ILE A 141 9.78 -19.52 12.72
N SER A 142 10.97 -19.04 13.10
CA SER A 142 12.09 -18.85 12.17
C SER A 142 12.59 -20.18 11.65
N PHE A 143 12.67 -21.20 12.51
CA PHE A 143 13.02 -22.56 12.09
C PHE A 143 11.91 -23.20 11.25
N ILE A 144 10.63 -22.97 11.56
CA ILE A 144 9.51 -23.43 10.71
C ILE A 144 9.63 -22.84 9.30
N PHE A 145 9.90 -21.53 9.16
CA PHE A 145 10.13 -20.93 7.85
C PHE A 145 11.36 -21.52 7.15
N GLU A 146 12.45 -21.76 7.88
CA GLU A 146 13.65 -22.40 7.33
C GLU A 146 13.36 -23.80 6.78
N LEU A 147 12.57 -24.61 7.48
CA LEU A 147 12.13 -25.92 7.00
C LEU A 147 11.35 -25.78 5.67
N PHE A 148 10.35 -24.90 5.63
CA PHE A 148 9.58 -24.67 4.40
C PHE A 148 10.40 -24.06 3.25
N GLU A 149 11.52 -23.38 3.53
CA GLU A 149 12.42 -22.84 2.50
C GLU A 149 13.40 -23.89 1.97
N LYS A 150 13.89 -24.80 2.84
CA LYS A 150 14.87 -25.83 2.47
C LYS A 150 14.26 -27.03 1.75
N HIS A 151 13.02 -27.37 2.07
CA HIS A 151 12.36 -28.56 1.53
C HIS A 151 11.48 -28.24 0.32
N ASN A 152 11.01 -29.29 -0.34
CA ASN A 152 10.10 -29.16 -1.48
C ASN A 152 8.83 -28.43 -1.10
N ASN A 153 8.22 -27.80 -2.09
CA ASN A 153 6.97 -27.08 -1.91
C ASN A 153 5.73 -27.89 -2.32
N LYS A 154 5.92 -29.16 -2.68
CA LYS A 154 4.87 -30.12 -3.02
C LYS A 154 4.91 -31.24 -1.99
N PHE A 155 3.75 -31.57 -1.44
CA PHE A 155 3.60 -32.56 -0.37
C PHE A 155 2.56 -33.60 -0.75
N LYS A 156 3.00 -34.84 -0.88
CA LYS A 156 2.15 -36.00 -1.12
C LYS A 156 1.81 -36.63 0.23
N ILE A 157 0.54 -36.59 0.61
CA ILE A 157 0.10 -37.02 1.94
C ILE A 157 -0.66 -38.34 1.83
N PHE A 158 -0.21 -39.35 2.57
CA PHE A 158 -0.94 -40.59 2.72
C PHE A 158 -2.09 -40.36 3.72
N SER A 159 -3.32 -40.50 3.23
CA SER A 159 -4.54 -40.21 3.99
C SER A 159 -5.73 -40.88 3.30
N GLU A 160 -6.64 -41.44 4.09
CA GLU A 160 -7.93 -41.98 3.64
C GLU A 160 -8.80 -40.87 3.03
N GLN A 161 -8.70 -39.66 3.58
CA GLN A 161 -9.47 -38.52 3.11
C GLN A 161 -8.87 -37.91 1.85
N ASN A 162 -9.74 -37.64 0.89
CA ASN A 162 -9.39 -36.98 -0.34
C ASN A 162 -9.44 -35.46 -0.21
N PHE A 163 -8.27 -34.84 -0.37
CA PHE A 163 -8.15 -33.39 -0.33
C PHE A 163 -7.05 -32.88 -1.24
N LEU A 164 -7.16 -31.59 -1.57
CA LEU A 164 -6.20 -30.83 -2.34
C LEU A 164 -6.20 -29.40 -1.82
N VAL A 165 -5.02 -28.89 -1.49
CA VAL A 165 -4.79 -27.54 -0.98
C VAL A 165 -3.63 -26.93 -1.76
N LYS A 166 -3.83 -25.72 -2.28
CA LYS A 166 -2.80 -24.98 -3.01
C LYS A 166 -2.77 -23.53 -2.52
N THR A 167 -1.63 -23.10 -1.98
CA THR A 167 -1.32 -21.69 -1.74
C THR A 167 -0.54 -21.14 -2.94
N ASN A 168 -0.09 -19.88 -2.87
CA ASN A 168 0.79 -19.35 -3.93
C ASN A 168 2.11 -20.10 -4.05
N SER A 169 2.60 -20.68 -2.95
CA SER A 169 3.92 -21.32 -2.90
C SER A 169 3.90 -22.80 -2.60
N PHE A 170 2.84 -23.36 -1.99
CA PHE A 170 2.80 -24.75 -1.53
C PHE A 170 1.60 -25.53 -2.06
N TYR A 171 1.79 -26.83 -2.25
CA TYR A 171 0.78 -27.77 -2.72
C TYR A 171 0.75 -28.98 -1.79
N PHE A 172 -0.41 -29.26 -1.20
CA PHE A 172 -0.65 -30.41 -0.34
C PHE A 172 -1.82 -31.20 -0.91
N ALA A 173 -1.64 -32.49 -1.18
CA ALA A 173 -2.72 -33.32 -1.67
C ALA A 173 -2.63 -34.75 -1.13
N SER A 174 -3.78 -35.39 -0.98
CA SER A 174 -3.85 -36.82 -0.72
C SER A 174 -3.15 -37.59 -1.84
N ALA A 175 -2.53 -38.73 -1.54
CA ALA A 175 -1.79 -39.55 -2.50
C ALA A 175 -2.61 -39.88 -3.77
N GLN A 176 -3.93 -39.95 -3.66
CA GLN A 176 -4.87 -40.22 -4.75
C GLN A 176 -5.10 -39.01 -5.67
N ASN A 177 -4.97 -37.78 -5.17
CA ASN A 177 -5.18 -36.52 -5.92
C ASN A 177 -3.88 -35.78 -6.21
N PHE A 178 -2.73 -36.36 -5.84
CA PHE A 178 -1.44 -35.72 -5.95
C PHE A 178 -0.98 -35.65 -7.41
N ASP A 179 -0.75 -34.43 -7.90
CA ASP A 179 -0.18 -34.16 -9.20
C ASP A 179 1.24 -33.55 -9.06
N PRO A 180 2.30 -34.25 -9.48
CA PRO A 180 3.67 -33.72 -9.42
C PRO A 180 3.90 -32.57 -10.40
N LEU A 181 3.04 -32.38 -11.42
CA LEU A 181 3.19 -31.36 -12.46
C LEU A 181 2.60 -30.00 -12.07
N VAL A 182 2.06 -29.84 -10.86
CA VAL A 182 1.53 -28.56 -10.38
C VAL A 182 2.59 -27.46 -10.47
N VAL A 183 2.22 -26.34 -11.11
CA VAL A 183 3.06 -25.16 -11.28
C VAL A 183 2.59 -24.05 -10.32
N PHE A 184 3.56 -23.37 -9.71
CA PHE A 184 3.33 -22.20 -8.86
C PHE A 184 3.53 -20.92 -9.64
N GLU A 185 2.86 -19.85 -9.19
CA GLU A 185 3.15 -18.52 -9.70
C GLU A 185 4.58 -18.11 -9.33
N LYS A 186 5.20 -17.27 -10.16
CA LYS A 186 6.53 -16.75 -9.83
C LYS A 186 6.44 -15.88 -8.57
N LYS A 187 7.34 -16.14 -7.63
CA LYS A 187 7.49 -15.35 -6.40
C LYS A 187 7.64 -13.87 -6.75
N ASN A 188 6.81 -13.02 -6.15
CA ASN A 188 6.78 -11.59 -6.46
C ASN A 188 7.89 -10.85 -5.70
N ALA A 189 9.09 -10.87 -6.28
CA ALA A 189 10.29 -10.25 -5.71
C ALA A 189 10.11 -8.73 -5.50
N ASP A 190 9.39 -8.06 -6.40
CA ASP A 190 9.12 -6.62 -6.31
C ASP A 190 8.24 -6.28 -5.11
N LYS A 191 7.23 -7.12 -4.82
CA LYS A 191 6.37 -6.96 -3.64
C LYS A 191 7.16 -7.08 -2.35
N LEU A 192 8.01 -8.11 -2.24
CA LEU A 192 8.88 -8.32 -1.07
C LEU A 192 9.88 -7.17 -0.90
N LYS A 193 10.49 -6.71 -2.00
CA LYS A 193 11.38 -5.55 -1.99
C LYS A 193 10.66 -4.30 -1.48
N LYS A 194 9.47 -4.00 -2.00
CA LYS A 194 8.65 -2.85 -1.59
C LYS A 194 8.29 -2.90 -0.10
N ILE A 195 7.97 -4.08 0.43
CA ILE A 195 7.73 -4.28 1.87
C ILE A 195 9.01 -3.97 2.67
N ASN A 196 10.15 -4.55 2.29
CA ASN A 196 11.42 -4.38 3.01
C ASN A 196 11.96 -2.95 2.96
N GLU A 197 11.66 -2.17 1.91
CA GLU A 197 12.03 -0.76 1.82
C GLU A 197 11.18 0.15 2.73
N ASN A 198 10.01 -0.32 3.19
CA ASN A 198 9.05 0.46 3.99
C ASN A 198 8.83 -0.06 5.42
N CYS A 199 9.47 -1.19 5.77
CA CYS A 199 9.37 -1.84 7.06
C CYS A 199 10.75 -2.37 7.48
N HIS A 200 11.17 -2.12 8.71
CA HIS A 200 12.34 -2.75 9.29
C HIS A 200 11.99 -4.13 9.84
N PHE A 201 12.51 -5.19 9.24
CA PHE A 201 12.32 -6.55 9.71
C PHE A 201 13.65 -7.20 10.06
N GLY A 202 13.84 -7.57 11.34
CA GLY A 202 15.10 -8.12 11.85
C GLY A 202 15.56 -9.38 11.11
N ASN A 203 14.62 -10.18 10.62
CA ASN A 203 14.89 -11.45 9.95
C ASN A 203 14.75 -11.38 8.41
N ALA A 204 14.85 -10.19 7.81
CA ALA A 204 14.64 -10.01 6.36
C ALA A 204 15.63 -10.81 5.48
N ALA A 205 16.82 -11.13 5.99
CA ALA A 205 17.81 -11.92 5.27
C ALA A 205 17.41 -13.42 5.19
N SER A 206 16.82 -13.97 6.25
CA SER A 206 16.49 -15.39 6.37
C SER A 206 15.03 -15.71 6.02
N ILE A 207 14.09 -14.78 6.18
CA ILE A 207 12.66 -15.05 5.93
C ILE A 207 12.17 -14.23 4.74
N LYS A 208 12.04 -14.91 3.60
CA LYS A 208 11.66 -14.33 2.31
C LYS A 208 10.21 -14.63 1.89
N PHE A 209 9.38 -15.14 2.80
CA PHE A 209 7.99 -15.46 2.49
C PHE A 209 7.09 -14.22 2.51
N LEU A 210 6.05 -14.26 1.68
CA LEU A 210 4.95 -13.31 1.63
C LEU A 210 3.70 -13.91 2.30
N PRO A 211 2.76 -13.09 2.79
CA PRO A 211 1.49 -13.56 3.35
C PRO A 211 0.75 -14.62 2.52
N GLU A 212 0.67 -14.44 1.20
CA GLU A 212 0.00 -15.33 0.24
C GLU A 212 0.67 -16.71 0.11
N ASP A 213 1.92 -16.84 0.52
CA ASP A 213 2.61 -18.14 0.51
C ASP A 213 1.96 -19.13 1.47
N PHE A 214 1.37 -18.65 2.57
CA PHE A 214 0.69 -19.46 3.58
C PHE A 214 -0.81 -19.18 3.68
N TYR A 215 -1.29 -18.09 3.08
CA TYR A 215 -2.72 -17.78 3.07
C TYR A 215 -3.46 -18.75 2.15
N HIS A 216 -4.49 -19.40 2.67
CA HIS A 216 -5.41 -20.19 1.87
C HIS A 216 -6.78 -20.28 2.54
N TYR A 217 -7.82 -20.27 1.71
CA TYR A 217 -9.14 -20.73 2.13
C TYR A 217 -9.18 -22.25 2.07
N PHE A 218 -8.76 -22.91 3.14
CA PHE A 218 -8.93 -24.36 3.26
C PHE A 218 -10.40 -24.69 3.08
N ASN A 219 -10.73 -25.40 1.99
CA ASN A 219 -12.06 -25.97 1.80
C ASN A 219 -12.38 -26.93 2.97
N ASN A 220 -13.67 -27.15 3.23
CA ASN A 220 -14.15 -28.04 4.30
C ASN A 220 -13.67 -29.50 4.18
N SER A 221 -12.97 -29.87 3.11
CA SER A 221 -12.42 -31.20 2.86
C SER A 221 -11.04 -31.45 3.48
N PHE A 222 -10.34 -30.43 4.01
CA PHE A 222 -9.04 -30.67 4.64
C PHE A 222 -9.21 -31.27 6.06
N PRO A 223 -8.60 -32.44 6.36
CA PRO A 223 -8.91 -33.23 7.55
C PRO A 223 -8.50 -32.62 8.89
N ASN A 224 -7.50 -31.72 8.92
CA ASN A 224 -6.82 -31.38 10.17
C ASN A 224 -6.82 -29.86 10.48
N GLN A 225 -7.55 -29.49 11.54
CA GLN A 225 -7.70 -28.10 12.00
C GLN A 225 -6.39 -27.51 12.56
N ASN A 226 -5.51 -28.31 13.16
CA ASN A 226 -4.25 -27.81 13.74
C ASN A 226 -3.29 -27.34 12.64
N PHE A 227 -3.25 -28.03 11.51
CA PHE A 227 -2.47 -27.60 10.35
C PHE A 227 -3.01 -26.29 9.75
N LYS A 228 -4.34 -26.19 9.61
CA LYS A 228 -5.01 -24.96 9.19
C LYS A 228 -4.64 -23.80 10.13
N ASN A 229 -4.76 -24.00 11.43
CA ASN A 229 -4.41 -22.99 12.44
C ASN A 229 -2.92 -22.59 12.36
N LEU A 230 -2.01 -23.52 12.06
CA LEU A 230 -0.59 -23.20 11.84
C LEU A 230 -0.41 -22.28 10.63
N PHE A 231 -1.02 -22.60 9.49
CA PHE A 231 -0.95 -21.79 8.27
C PHE A 231 -1.56 -20.40 8.46
N GLU A 232 -2.71 -20.32 9.15
CA GLU A 232 -3.33 -19.04 9.51
C GLU A 232 -2.42 -18.19 10.41
N ARG A 233 -1.74 -18.79 11.39
CA ARG A 233 -0.77 -18.10 12.26
C ARG A 233 0.46 -17.62 11.48
N LEU A 234 1.01 -18.46 10.59
CA LEU A 234 2.14 -18.09 9.73
C LEU A 234 1.78 -16.92 8.81
N SER A 235 0.61 -17.00 8.17
CA SER A 235 0.10 -15.95 7.29
C SER A 235 -0.13 -14.65 8.07
N LEU A 236 -0.81 -14.71 9.23
CA LEU A 236 -1.06 -13.52 10.05
C LEU A 236 0.24 -12.90 10.54
N ALA A 237 1.23 -13.68 10.97
CA ALA A 237 2.53 -13.15 11.38
C ALA A 237 3.20 -12.35 10.25
N LEU A 238 3.18 -12.88 9.02
CA LEU A 238 3.70 -12.16 7.85
C LEU A 238 2.89 -10.91 7.52
N ILE A 239 1.56 -10.92 7.67
CA ILE A 239 0.72 -9.73 7.43
C ILE A 239 0.97 -8.65 8.47
N LEU A 240 1.07 -9.01 9.75
CA LEU A 240 1.38 -8.08 10.82
C LEU A 240 2.76 -7.44 10.62
N ARG A 241 3.73 -8.20 10.10
CA ARG A 241 5.03 -7.65 9.63
C ARG A 241 4.83 -6.57 8.57
N VAL A 242 3.97 -6.79 7.58
CA VAL A 242 3.72 -5.78 6.52
C VAL A 242 3.17 -4.49 7.13
N PHE A 243 2.17 -4.57 8.01
CA PHE A 243 1.58 -3.37 8.58
C PHE A 243 2.44 -2.69 9.65
N SER A 244 3.41 -3.38 10.24
CA SER A 244 4.31 -2.81 11.25
C SER A 244 5.47 -2.04 10.63
N ASP A 245 5.95 -1.02 11.33
CA ASP A 245 7.18 -0.30 10.95
C ASP A 245 8.43 -1.07 11.35
N VAL A 246 8.37 -1.74 12.50
CA VAL A 246 9.44 -2.62 13.00
C VAL A 246 8.86 -3.96 13.39
N SER A 247 9.50 -5.04 12.96
CA SER A 247 9.13 -6.39 13.35
C SER A 247 10.36 -7.28 13.55
N GLU A 248 10.24 -8.27 14.42
CA GLU A 248 11.30 -9.23 14.72
C GLU A 248 10.69 -10.55 15.18
N PHE A 249 11.18 -11.65 14.61
CA PHE A 249 10.79 -13.01 14.95
C PHE A 249 11.98 -13.69 15.63
N ASP A 250 11.82 -13.96 16.93
CA ASP A 250 12.82 -14.65 17.74
C ASP A 250 12.20 -15.88 18.35
N SER A 251 12.60 -17.06 17.89
CA SER A 251 12.09 -18.33 18.41
C SER A 251 10.56 -18.39 18.33
N ASN A 252 9.85 -18.43 19.46
CA ASN A 252 8.38 -18.43 19.50
C ASN A 252 7.76 -17.03 19.64
N LYS A 253 8.58 -15.98 19.65
CA LYS A 253 8.20 -14.61 20.00
C LYS A 253 8.13 -13.72 18.77
N LEU A 254 7.00 -13.06 18.59
CA LEU A 254 6.78 -12.10 17.51
C LEU A 254 6.67 -10.70 18.09
N THR A 255 7.64 -9.84 17.79
CA THR A 255 7.61 -8.45 18.23
C THR A 255 7.17 -7.57 17.07
N TYR A 256 6.18 -6.71 17.31
CA TYR A 256 5.70 -5.74 16.34
C TYR A 256 5.67 -4.34 16.96
N LYS A 257 6.07 -3.34 16.17
CA LYS A 257 5.95 -1.93 16.52
C LYS A 257 5.45 -1.14 15.31
N MET A 258 4.45 -0.30 15.54
CA MET A 258 3.80 0.52 14.54
C MET A 258 3.73 1.98 14.99
N PHE A 259 4.04 2.89 14.07
CA PHE A 259 3.94 4.33 14.23
C PHE A 259 2.75 4.84 13.41
N GLY A 260 1.55 4.81 14.00
CA GLY A 260 0.37 5.48 13.45
C GLY A 260 0.04 6.76 14.22
N TYR A 261 -1.26 7.08 14.35
CA TYR A 261 -1.75 8.13 15.25
C TYR A 261 -1.31 7.92 16.70
N LYS A 262 -1.10 6.66 17.09
CA LYS A 262 -0.46 6.26 18.34
C LYS A 262 0.65 5.27 18.02
N THR A 263 1.71 5.29 18.83
CA THR A 263 2.71 4.23 18.77
C THR A 263 2.16 2.99 19.47
N ILE A 264 2.15 1.86 18.77
CA ILE A 264 1.77 0.56 19.30
C ILE A 264 3.00 -0.33 19.30
N LYS A 265 3.21 -1.06 20.40
CA LYS A 265 4.20 -2.11 20.48
C LYS A 265 3.55 -3.31 21.17
N HIS A 266 3.65 -4.48 20.56
CA HIS A 266 3.13 -5.71 21.14
C HIS A 266 4.04 -6.87 20.85
N GLU A 267 3.93 -7.87 21.71
CA GLU A 267 4.67 -9.11 21.63
C GLU A 267 3.69 -10.27 21.71
N TYR A 268 3.78 -11.20 20.77
CA TYR A 268 2.96 -12.39 20.73
C TYR A 268 3.80 -13.63 20.93
N ASN A 269 3.22 -14.62 21.59
CA ASN A 269 3.63 -16.00 21.42
C ASN A 269 2.99 -16.51 20.12
N PHE A 270 3.81 -16.95 19.15
CA PHE A 270 3.35 -17.42 17.84
C PHE A 270 2.37 -18.58 17.98
N MET A 271 2.65 -19.54 18.87
CA MET A 271 1.78 -20.71 19.05
C MET A 271 0.39 -20.36 19.59
N SER A 272 0.22 -19.23 20.29
CA SER A 272 -1.08 -18.77 20.78
C SER A 272 -1.63 -17.55 20.03
N LEU A 273 -1.08 -17.21 18.86
CA LEU A 273 -1.51 -16.06 18.09
C LEU A 273 -2.97 -16.23 17.62
N ASN A 274 -3.81 -15.27 17.99
CA ASN A 274 -5.23 -15.26 17.62
C ASN A 274 -5.41 -14.85 16.15
N THR A 275 -6.01 -15.73 15.33
CA THR A 275 -6.16 -15.54 13.88
C THR A 275 -7.51 -14.97 13.44
N LYS A 276 -8.39 -14.56 14.36
CA LYS A 276 -9.75 -14.07 14.04
C LYS A 276 -9.77 -12.92 13.03
N SER A 277 -8.79 -12.02 13.09
CA SER A 277 -8.68 -10.86 12.19
C SER A 277 -7.93 -11.13 10.90
N LEU A 278 -7.50 -12.37 10.64
CA LEU A 278 -6.68 -12.74 9.48
C LEU A 278 -7.32 -12.31 8.16
N ASN A 279 -8.62 -12.54 7.98
CA ASN A 279 -9.30 -12.22 6.73
C ASN A 279 -9.32 -10.70 6.45
N ASP A 280 -9.65 -9.88 7.46
CA ASP A 280 -9.70 -8.42 7.33
C ASP A 280 -8.30 -7.86 7.03
N TYR A 281 -7.29 -8.40 7.70
CA TYR A 281 -5.89 -8.07 7.46
C TYR A 281 -5.41 -8.47 6.07
N TYR A 282 -5.79 -9.66 5.59
CA TYR A 282 -5.41 -10.14 4.26
C TYR A 282 -6.09 -9.34 3.14
N GLN A 283 -7.36 -8.98 3.30
CA GLN A 283 -8.05 -8.10 2.35
C GLN A 283 -7.39 -6.72 2.31
N SER A 284 -7.06 -6.16 3.47
CA SER A 284 -6.32 -4.90 3.57
C SER A 284 -4.95 -5.00 2.89
N TYR A 285 -4.24 -6.11 3.10
CA TYR A 285 -2.95 -6.39 2.45
C TYR A 285 -3.07 -6.45 0.93
N ASN A 286 -4.08 -7.13 0.39
CA ASN A 286 -4.29 -7.19 -1.07
C ASN A 286 -4.55 -5.80 -1.68
N ASP A 287 -5.35 -4.96 -1.02
CA ASP A 287 -5.66 -3.61 -1.49
C ASP A 287 -4.43 -2.67 -1.51
N LEU A 288 -3.42 -2.92 -0.67
CA LEU A 288 -2.14 -2.18 -0.72
C LEU A 288 -1.44 -2.33 -2.09
N PHE A 289 -1.62 -3.47 -2.76
CA PHE A 289 -0.90 -3.82 -3.98
C PHE A 289 -1.78 -3.88 -5.23
N PHE A 290 -3.10 -3.71 -5.13
CA PHE A 290 -4.04 -3.88 -6.24
C PHE A 290 -3.70 -3.07 -7.51
N ASP A 291 -3.30 -1.81 -7.37
CA ASP A 291 -2.99 -0.90 -8.50
C ASP A 291 -1.49 -0.55 -8.60
N ASN A 292 -0.65 -1.16 -7.77
CA ASN A 292 0.78 -0.87 -7.58
C ASN A 292 1.17 0.61 -7.31
N SER A 293 0.20 1.51 -7.21
CA SER A 293 0.38 2.95 -7.01
C SER A 293 0.21 3.33 -5.54
N ASN A 294 0.89 4.41 -5.12
CA ASN A 294 0.72 5.04 -3.80
C ASN A 294 0.81 4.09 -2.60
N PHE A 295 1.62 3.01 -2.70
CA PHE A 295 1.79 2.04 -1.61
C PHE A 295 2.18 2.70 -0.29
N ILE A 296 3.09 3.69 -0.33
CA ILE A 296 3.57 4.43 0.84
C ILE A 296 2.42 5.17 1.53
N ASP A 297 1.56 5.85 0.76
CA ASP A 297 0.38 6.51 1.31
C ASP A 297 -0.62 5.50 1.88
N LYS A 298 -0.89 4.41 1.15
CA LYS A 298 -1.84 3.36 1.55
C LYS A 298 -1.40 2.67 2.84
N ILE A 299 -0.13 2.27 2.97
CA ILE A 299 0.40 1.63 4.17
C ILE A 299 0.47 2.60 5.35
N GLY A 300 0.82 3.87 5.11
CA GLY A 300 0.81 4.91 6.14
C GLY A 300 -0.59 5.18 6.69
N LEU A 301 -1.59 5.29 5.81
CA LEU A 301 -3.00 5.43 6.21
C LEU A 301 -3.51 4.19 6.92
N ALA A 302 -3.13 2.99 6.45
CA ALA A 302 -3.47 1.75 7.13
C ALA A 302 -2.91 1.71 8.56
N ARG A 303 -1.63 2.07 8.76
CA ARG A 303 -1.00 2.18 10.09
C ARG A 303 -1.74 3.16 10.99
N ASN A 304 -2.12 4.32 10.47
CA ASN A 304 -2.91 5.31 11.19
C ASN A 304 -4.25 4.73 11.65
N VAL A 305 -5.01 4.11 10.76
CA VAL A 305 -6.31 3.52 11.08
C VAL A 305 -6.15 2.36 12.06
N ILE A 306 -5.26 1.40 11.81
CA ILE A 306 -5.01 0.28 12.71
C ILE A 306 -4.68 0.82 14.11
N SER A 307 -3.75 1.78 14.20
CA SER A 307 -3.33 2.34 15.49
C SER A 307 -4.44 3.04 16.29
N LEU A 308 -5.48 3.53 15.62
CA LEU A 308 -6.62 4.17 16.23
C LEU A 308 -7.65 3.16 16.75
N HIS A 309 -7.81 2.05 16.05
CA HIS A 309 -8.84 1.03 16.33
C HIS A 309 -8.34 -0.13 17.21
N THR A 310 -7.02 -0.30 17.36
CA THR A 310 -6.42 -1.28 18.26
C THR A 310 -6.78 -1.05 19.73
N ILE A 311 -7.17 -2.12 20.43
CA ILE A 311 -7.47 -2.15 21.86
C ILE A 311 -6.27 -2.74 22.60
N ASN A 312 -5.89 -2.14 23.74
CA ASN A 312 -4.80 -2.63 24.61
C ASN A 312 -3.46 -2.87 23.89
N GLN A 313 -3.17 -2.09 22.85
CA GLN A 313 -1.96 -2.24 22.01
C GLN A 313 -1.84 -3.59 21.29
N ASP A 314 -2.91 -4.39 21.21
CA ASP A 314 -2.92 -5.69 20.55
C ASP A 314 -3.46 -5.58 19.11
N PHE A 315 -2.58 -5.75 18.13
CA PHE A 315 -2.89 -5.80 16.70
C PHE A 315 -3.96 -6.83 16.33
N THR A 316 -4.14 -7.91 17.09
CA THR A 316 -5.19 -8.91 16.82
C THR A 316 -6.53 -8.56 17.45
N ASN A 317 -6.55 -7.57 18.36
CA ASN A 317 -7.74 -7.11 19.06
C ASN A 317 -8.13 -5.70 18.61
N ILE A 318 -8.96 -5.63 17.58
CA ILE A 318 -9.32 -4.37 16.93
C ILE A 318 -10.83 -4.14 17.01
N LYS A 319 -11.21 -2.89 17.27
CA LYS A 319 -12.60 -2.46 17.32
C LYS A 319 -13.16 -2.27 15.90
N GLY A 320 -14.08 -3.15 15.53
CA GLY A 320 -14.80 -3.10 14.25
C GLY A 320 -14.01 -3.72 13.09
N ASP A 321 -14.50 -3.50 11.87
CA ASP A 321 -13.88 -4.00 10.64
C ASP A 321 -12.72 -3.08 10.21
N ILE A 322 -11.50 -3.62 10.25
CA ILE A 322 -10.25 -2.94 9.87
C ILE A 322 -10.26 -2.61 8.39
N TYR A 323 -10.66 -3.57 7.55
CA TYR A 323 -10.59 -3.44 6.10
C TYR A 323 -11.50 -2.30 5.62
N SER A 324 -12.76 -2.30 6.05
CA SER A 324 -13.70 -1.22 5.75
C SER A 324 -13.20 0.14 6.27
N SER A 325 -12.58 0.17 7.45
CA SER A 325 -12.05 1.40 8.05
C SER A 325 -10.87 1.97 7.26
N ILE A 326 -9.90 1.13 6.87
CA ILE A 326 -8.75 1.53 6.05
C ILE A 326 -9.24 2.04 4.70
N LYS A 327 -10.12 1.28 4.04
CA LYS A 327 -10.67 1.64 2.73
C LYS A 327 -11.44 2.96 2.75
N SER A 328 -12.27 3.16 3.77
CA SER A 328 -13.00 4.42 3.96
C SER A 328 -12.05 5.60 4.20
N ASN A 329 -11.02 5.42 5.05
CA ASN A 329 -10.05 6.47 5.35
C ASN A 329 -9.24 6.86 4.11
N TYR A 330 -8.81 5.89 3.31
CA TYR A 330 -8.15 6.15 2.03
C TYR A 330 -9.04 6.93 1.05
N ASN A 331 -10.33 6.56 0.96
CA ASN A 331 -11.28 7.31 0.13
C ASN A 331 -11.49 8.75 0.62
N ILE A 332 -11.47 8.99 1.94
CA ILE A 332 -11.54 10.35 2.51
C ILE A 332 -10.28 11.13 2.15
N TYR A 333 -9.09 10.53 2.31
CA TYR A 333 -7.81 11.15 1.94
C TYR A 333 -7.80 11.60 0.47
N LEU A 334 -8.26 10.73 -0.45
CA LEU A 334 -8.37 11.09 -1.87
C LEU A 334 -9.34 12.26 -2.10
N LYS A 335 -10.52 12.24 -1.45
CA LYS A 335 -11.50 13.33 -1.56
C LYS A 335 -10.97 14.66 -1.02
N GLU A 336 -10.28 14.64 0.11
CA GLU A 336 -9.68 15.84 0.70
C GLU A 336 -8.57 16.42 -0.17
N ASN A 337 -7.73 15.58 -0.77
CA ASN A 337 -6.68 16.04 -1.67
C ASN A 337 -7.25 16.64 -2.96
N ILE A 338 -8.29 16.03 -3.53
CA ILE A 338 -9.03 16.62 -4.67
C ILE A 338 -9.64 17.96 -4.28
N LYS A 339 -10.26 18.06 -3.10
CA LYS A 339 -10.84 19.31 -2.59
C LYS A 339 -9.78 20.41 -2.43
N LYS A 340 -8.63 20.10 -1.82
CA LYS A 340 -7.50 21.04 -1.69
C LYS A 340 -7.01 21.55 -3.04
N TYR A 341 -6.95 20.67 -4.05
CA TYR A 341 -6.59 21.05 -5.41
C TYR A 341 -7.63 21.99 -6.05
N ILE A 342 -8.93 21.71 -5.90
CA ILE A 342 -9.99 22.60 -6.38
C ILE A 342 -9.96 23.96 -5.66
N ASP A 343 -9.78 23.97 -4.34
CA ASP A 343 -9.68 25.18 -3.54
C ASP A 343 -8.46 26.04 -3.97
N LEU A 344 -7.35 25.40 -4.35
CA LEU A 344 -6.19 26.07 -4.92
C LEU A 344 -6.52 26.72 -6.27
N LYS A 345 -7.21 26.01 -7.17
CA LYS A 345 -7.67 26.56 -8.46
C LYS A 345 -8.57 27.78 -8.25
N ASN A 346 -9.56 27.67 -7.37
CA ASN A 346 -10.49 28.77 -7.07
C ASN A 346 -9.76 30.01 -6.54
N LYS A 347 -8.79 29.83 -5.61
CA LYS A 347 -7.97 30.94 -5.10
C LYS A 347 -7.16 31.64 -6.18
N ILE A 348 -6.67 30.92 -7.18
CA ILE A 348 -5.95 31.51 -8.33
C ILE A 348 -6.93 32.33 -9.17
N THR A 349 -8.11 31.78 -9.49
CA THR A 349 -9.16 32.46 -10.24
C THR A 349 -9.65 33.73 -9.54
N ASP A 350 -9.88 33.69 -8.22
CA ASP A 350 -10.31 34.86 -7.44
C ASP A 350 -9.25 35.97 -7.46
N LYS A 351 -7.97 35.61 -7.35
CA LYS A 351 -6.86 36.56 -7.48
C LYS A 351 -6.77 37.14 -8.89
N LEU A 352 -6.96 36.34 -9.94
CA LEU A 352 -7.01 36.83 -11.33
C LEU A 352 -8.17 37.81 -11.54
N PHE A 353 -9.35 37.50 -11.01
CA PHE A 353 -10.50 38.40 -11.06
C PHE A 353 -10.21 39.72 -10.33
N THR A 354 -9.54 39.66 -9.18
CA THR A 354 -9.10 40.85 -8.43
C THR A 354 -8.10 41.71 -9.23
N ILE A 355 -7.14 41.08 -9.93
CA ILE A 355 -6.21 41.79 -10.82
C ILE A 355 -6.97 42.41 -12.00
N SER A 356 -7.94 41.70 -12.59
CA SER A 356 -8.79 42.22 -13.66
C SER A 356 -9.56 43.46 -13.22
N ASN A 357 -10.24 43.40 -12.07
CA ASN A 357 -10.95 44.55 -11.50
C ASN A 357 -10.03 45.74 -11.20
N SER A 358 -8.74 45.49 -10.92
CA SER A 358 -7.76 46.57 -10.72
C SER A 358 -7.48 47.34 -12.01
N PHE A 359 -7.55 46.69 -13.17
CA PHE A 359 -7.46 47.37 -14.46
C PHE A 359 -8.71 48.20 -14.76
N ASP A 360 -9.90 47.68 -14.45
CA ASP A 360 -11.17 48.44 -14.59
C ASP A 360 -11.16 49.69 -13.69
N ASN A 361 -10.77 49.55 -12.43
CA ASN A 361 -10.62 50.67 -11.49
C ASN A 361 -9.64 51.73 -12.00
N LEU A 362 -8.53 51.30 -12.61
CA LEU A 362 -7.52 52.20 -13.18
C LEU A 362 -8.08 53.02 -14.35
N VAL A 363 -8.91 52.41 -15.22
CA VAL A 363 -9.63 53.13 -16.29
C VAL A 363 -10.67 54.08 -15.72
N ASP A 364 -11.41 53.67 -14.70
CA ASP A 364 -12.41 54.51 -14.04
C ASP A 364 -11.78 55.74 -13.39
N ASP A 365 -10.65 55.59 -12.72
CA ASP A 365 -9.93 56.71 -12.09
C ASP A 365 -9.37 57.69 -13.14
N PHE A 366 -8.93 57.18 -14.29
CA PHE A 366 -8.58 58.01 -15.43
C PHE A 366 -9.78 58.79 -15.97
N SER A 367 -10.91 58.12 -16.17
CA SER A 367 -12.17 58.72 -16.62
C SER A 367 -12.66 59.80 -15.64
N LYS A 368 -12.60 59.56 -14.33
CA LYS A 368 -12.92 60.54 -13.29
C LYS A 368 -12.02 61.78 -13.36
N SER A 369 -10.72 61.58 -13.57
CA SER A 369 -9.75 62.69 -13.70
C SER A 369 -10.04 63.57 -14.92
N PHE A 370 -10.43 62.96 -16.04
CA PHE A 370 -10.92 63.67 -17.22
C PHE A 370 -12.21 64.46 -16.91
N LYS A 371 -13.24 63.81 -16.34
CA LYS A 371 -14.52 64.45 -15.99
C LYS A 371 -14.32 65.63 -15.04
N SER A 372 -13.46 65.48 -14.03
CA SER A 372 -13.11 66.56 -13.10
C SER A 372 -12.50 67.76 -13.82
N SER A 373 -11.60 67.52 -14.77
CA SER A 373 -11.01 68.59 -15.59
C SER A 373 -12.04 69.29 -16.46
N PHE A 374 -12.96 68.53 -17.07
CA PHE A 374 -14.08 69.08 -17.84
C PHE A 374 -15.00 69.94 -16.97
N TYR A 375 -15.43 69.45 -15.80
CA TYR A 375 -16.30 70.20 -14.89
C TYR A 375 -15.63 71.46 -14.37
N THR A 376 -14.34 71.40 -14.02
CA THR A 376 -13.60 72.59 -13.57
C THR A 376 -13.60 73.69 -14.63
N LEU A 377 -13.35 73.34 -15.90
CA LEU A 377 -13.41 74.30 -17.01
C LEU A 377 -14.84 74.82 -17.25
N ALA A 378 -15.84 73.95 -17.17
CA ALA A 378 -17.24 74.33 -17.32
C ALA A 378 -17.70 75.30 -16.23
N THR A 379 -17.29 75.07 -14.97
CA THR A 379 -17.60 75.95 -13.85
C THR A 379 -16.94 77.31 -14.03
N ILE A 380 -15.65 77.37 -14.38
CA ILE A 380 -14.95 78.64 -14.67
C ILE A 380 -15.68 79.40 -15.78
N PHE A 381 -16.04 78.71 -16.86
CA PHE A 381 -16.73 79.32 -18.00
C PHE A 381 -18.11 79.86 -17.62
N LEU A 382 -18.91 79.07 -16.90
CA LEU A 382 -20.23 79.47 -16.43
C LEU A 382 -20.14 80.68 -15.49
N SER A 383 -19.18 80.68 -14.56
CA SER A 383 -18.94 81.80 -13.64
C SER A 383 -18.62 83.10 -14.40
N LEU A 384 -17.82 83.02 -15.47
CA LEU A 384 -17.51 84.19 -16.31
C LEU A 384 -18.75 84.71 -17.06
N ILE A 385 -19.58 83.82 -17.59
CA ILE A 385 -20.85 84.20 -18.25
C ILE A 385 -21.80 84.86 -17.24
N LEU A 386 -21.97 84.26 -16.06
CA LEU A 386 -22.84 84.81 -15.01
C LEU A 386 -22.37 86.18 -14.54
N LEU A 387 -21.05 86.35 -14.34
CA LEU A 387 -20.47 87.65 -13.99
C LEU A 387 -20.75 88.71 -15.07
N ARG A 388 -20.74 88.31 -16.35
CA ARG A 388 -21.10 89.18 -17.47
C ARG A 388 -22.56 89.58 -17.47
N LEU A 389 -23.46 88.65 -17.19
CA LEU A 389 -24.90 88.94 -17.13
C LEU A 389 -25.24 89.89 -15.98
N ILE A 390 -24.58 89.73 -14.82
CA ILE A 390 -24.83 90.55 -13.62
C ILE A 390 -24.31 91.99 -13.78
N LYS A 391 -23.15 92.19 -14.43
CA LYS A 391 -22.53 93.52 -14.55
C LYS A 391 -23.31 94.50 -15.44
N GLY A 392 -24.23 94.04 -16.29
CA GLY A 392 -25.05 94.90 -17.17
C GLY A 392 -24.23 95.66 -18.23
N SER A 393 -24.87 96.10 -19.30
CA SER A 393 -24.24 96.82 -20.44
C SER A 393 -23.77 98.25 -20.10
N THR A 394 -23.51 98.57 -18.83
CA THR A 394 -23.28 99.93 -18.32
C THR A 394 -21.88 100.17 -17.78
N SER A 395 -20.98 99.18 -17.80
CA SER A 395 -19.56 99.37 -17.50
C SER A 395 -18.71 99.30 -18.77
N THR A 396 -17.91 100.33 -19.02
CA THR A 396 -17.07 100.53 -20.22
C THR A 396 -15.85 99.60 -20.29
N ILE A 397 -15.75 98.59 -19.41
CA ILE A 397 -14.66 97.63 -19.37
C ILE A 397 -15.20 96.26 -19.82
N PRO A 398 -14.85 95.78 -21.03
CA PRO A 398 -15.26 94.46 -21.48
C PRO A 398 -14.70 93.40 -20.52
N ILE A 399 -15.51 92.44 -20.07
CA ILE A 399 -15.07 91.42 -19.09
C ILE A 399 -14.07 90.43 -19.70
N PHE A 400 -14.11 90.24 -21.02
CA PHE A 400 -13.10 89.51 -21.76
C PHE A 400 -12.01 90.49 -22.21
N THR A 401 -11.23 90.98 -21.25
CA THR A 401 -10.01 91.73 -21.57
C THR A 401 -8.86 90.79 -21.92
N PHE A 402 -7.81 91.36 -22.51
CA PHE A 402 -6.58 90.63 -22.79
C PHE A 402 -5.98 89.99 -21.51
N GLU A 403 -6.06 90.65 -20.36
CA GLU A 403 -5.56 90.10 -19.09
C GLU A 403 -6.32 88.84 -18.66
N VAL A 404 -7.65 88.83 -18.79
CA VAL A 404 -8.49 87.66 -18.48
C VAL A 404 -8.20 86.52 -19.44
N TYR A 405 -7.96 86.83 -20.71
CA TYR A 405 -7.59 85.84 -21.71
C TYR A 405 -6.23 85.17 -21.40
N VAL A 406 -5.21 85.95 -21.02
CA VAL A 406 -3.90 85.42 -20.60
C VAL A 406 -4.03 84.50 -19.38
N PHE A 407 -4.87 84.86 -18.41
CA PHE A 407 -5.18 83.98 -17.27
C PHE A 407 -5.83 82.66 -17.72
N LEU A 408 -6.85 82.71 -18.58
CA LEU A 408 -7.54 81.50 -19.06
C LEU A 408 -6.64 80.57 -19.87
N ILE A 409 -5.74 81.11 -20.69
CA ILE A 409 -4.71 80.31 -21.38
C ILE A 409 -3.79 79.64 -20.38
N SER A 410 -3.38 80.35 -19.32
CA SER A 410 -2.52 79.78 -18.28
C SER A 410 -3.19 78.60 -17.57
N VAL A 411 -4.51 78.70 -17.32
CA VAL A 411 -5.32 77.59 -16.77
C VAL A 411 -5.40 76.41 -17.75
N LEU A 412 -5.64 76.67 -19.04
CA LEU A 412 -5.66 75.60 -20.06
C LEU A 412 -4.30 74.89 -20.16
N PHE A 413 -3.20 75.65 -20.08
CA PHE A 413 -1.85 75.10 -20.06
C PHE A 413 -1.61 74.25 -18.81
N ALA A 414 -2.02 74.71 -17.63
CA ALA A 414 -1.96 73.93 -16.39
C ALA A 414 -2.77 72.62 -16.50
N MET A 415 -3.96 72.66 -17.10
CA MET A 415 -4.78 71.46 -17.35
C MET A 415 -4.14 70.49 -18.33
N TYR A 416 -3.43 70.99 -19.34
CA TYR A 416 -2.64 70.15 -20.25
C TYR A 416 -1.47 69.47 -19.52
N LEU A 417 -0.77 70.17 -18.63
CA LEU A 417 0.27 69.57 -17.79
C LEU A 417 -0.33 68.53 -16.82
N TYR A 418 -1.47 68.82 -16.20
CA TYR A 418 -2.19 67.87 -15.35
C TYR A 418 -2.55 66.59 -16.11
N LYS A 419 -3.06 66.70 -17.35
CA LYS A 419 -3.29 65.55 -18.22
C LYS A 419 -2.01 64.71 -18.43
N LYS A 420 -0.87 65.35 -18.71
CA LYS A 420 0.40 64.63 -18.89
C LYS A 420 0.81 63.87 -17.62
N TYR A 421 0.66 64.50 -16.46
CA TYR A 421 0.93 63.86 -15.17
C TYR A 421 0.05 62.61 -14.97
N ILE A 422 -1.26 62.71 -15.24
CA ILE A 422 -2.18 61.58 -15.10
C ILE A 422 -1.84 60.44 -16.08
N LEU A 423 -1.44 60.75 -17.33
CA LEU A 423 -1.01 59.72 -18.29
C LEU A 423 0.26 59.00 -17.84
N PHE A 424 1.20 59.72 -17.21
CA PHE A 424 2.40 59.14 -16.62
C PHE A 424 2.06 58.20 -15.45
N GLU A 425 1.21 58.67 -14.52
CA GLU A 425 0.76 57.88 -13.38
C GLU A 425 0.01 56.61 -13.81
N LEU A 426 -0.84 56.71 -14.83
CA LEU A 426 -1.58 55.60 -15.42
C LEU A 426 -0.63 54.51 -15.93
N SER A 427 0.44 54.89 -16.65
CA SER A 427 1.43 53.93 -17.16
C SER A 427 2.11 53.17 -16.01
N HIS A 428 2.57 53.89 -14.98
CA HIS A 428 3.23 53.26 -13.84
C HIS A 428 2.33 52.33 -13.05
N LYS A 429 1.07 52.73 -12.80
CA LYS A 429 0.11 51.87 -12.09
C LYS A 429 -0.21 50.62 -12.90
N LYS A 430 -0.36 50.75 -14.22
CA LYS A 430 -0.57 49.62 -15.14
C LYS A 430 0.58 48.62 -15.07
N ASP A 431 1.83 49.09 -15.14
CA ASP A 431 3.01 48.22 -15.08
C ASP A 431 3.08 47.46 -13.76
N ARG A 432 2.78 48.14 -12.64
CA ARG A 432 2.70 47.51 -11.32
C ARG A 432 1.62 46.41 -11.23
N ILE A 433 0.46 46.59 -11.86
CA ILE A 433 -0.57 45.54 -11.91
C ILE A 433 -0.09 44.33 -12.74
N PHE A 434 0.66 44.57 -13.83
CA PHE A 434 1.27 43.46 -14.57
C PHE A 434 2.36 42.73 -13.78
N GLU A 435 3.15 43.43 -12.97
CA GLU A 435 4.10 42.80 -12.06
C GLU A 435 3.40 41.89 -11.04
N GLN A 436 2.25 42.31 -10.50
CA GLN A 436 1.44 41.48 -9.60
C GLN A 436 0.96 40.19 -10.27
N TYR A 437 0.58 40.26 -11.55
CA TYR A 437 0.23 39.08 -12.34
C TYR A 437 1.42 38.13 -12.53
N GLU A 438 2.61 38.63 -12.86
CA GLU A 438 3.81 37.78 -13.00
C GLU A 438 4.23 37.17 -11.65
N GLN A 439 4.11 37.92 -10.55
CA GLN A 439 4.35 37.40 -9.20
C GLN A 439 3.39 36.27 -8.84
N LEU A 440 2.10 36.43 -9.17
CA LEU A 440 1.10 35.38 -8.97
C LEU A 440 1.50 34.10 -9.73
N LYS A 441 1.86 34.24 -11.01
CA LYS A 441 2.31 33.10 -11.83
C LYS A 441 3.52 32.40 -11.21
N ASN A 442 4.52 33.16 -10.79
CA ASN A 442 5.74 32.61 -10.20
C ASN A 442 5.50 31.91 -8.85
N GLN A 443 4.52 32.35 -8.06
CA GLN A 443 4.18 31.71 -6.78
C GLN A 443 3.62 30.29 -6.93
N TYR A 444 2.89 30.02 -8.02
CA TYR A 444 2.19 28.75 -8.21
C TYR A 444 2.88 27.80 -9.21
N ILE A 445 3.98 28.22 -9.86
CA ILE A 445 4.70 27.42 -10.87
C ILE A 445 5.35 26.14 -10.31
N SER A 446 5.61 26.10 -9.01
CA SER A 446 6.18 24.95 -8.29
C SER A 446 5.10 24.05 -7.66
N LEU A 447 3.84 24.49 -7.65
CA LEU A 447 2.73 23.79 -6.99
C LEU A 447 1.79 23.11 -7.98
N LEU A 448 1.76 23.58 -9.22
CA LEU A 448 0.89 23.07 -10.28
C LEU A 448 1.73 22.70 -11.49
N ASP A 449 1.27 21.68 -12.22
CA ASP A 449 1.86 21.35 -13.51
C ASP A 449 1.73 22.51 -14.48
N LYS A 450 2.72 22.66 -15.38
CA LYS A 450 2.76 23.75 -16.35
C LYS A 450 1.53 23.80 -17.25
N SER A 451 0.92 22.65 -17.57
CA SER A 451 -0.31 22.57 -18.36
C SER A 451 -1.49 23.18 -17.60
N ASP A 452 -1.69 22.80 -16.35
CA ASP A 452 -2.81 23.26 -15.51
C ASP A 452 -2.68 24.74 -15.20
N LEU A 453 -1.45 25.18 -14.89
CA LEU A 453 -1.17 26.59 -14.66
C LEU A 453 -1.41 27.40 -15.94
N ASN A 454 -1.02 26.88 -17.10
CA ASN A 454 -1.33 27.53 -18.36
C ASN A 454 -2.83 27.52 -18.66
N GLU A 455 -3.58 26.47 -18.35
CA GLU A 455 -5.05 26.49 -18.54
C GLU A 455 -5.73 27.53 -17.63
N LEU A 456 -5.31 27.65 -16.38
CA LEU A 456 -5.85 28.62 -15.42
C LEU A 456 -5.44 30.07 -15.72
N LEU A 457 -4.18 30.29 -16.11
CA LEU A 457 -3.62 31.63 -16.35
C LEU A 457 -3.73 32.08 -17.81
N MET A 458 -3.78 31.14 -18.77
CA MET A 458 -3.93 31.38 -20.20
C MET A 458 -5.37 31.15 -20.68
N TYR A 459 -6.34 31.49 -19.84
CA TYR A 459 -7.62 31.93 -20.36
C TYR A 459 -7.38 33.19 -21.22
N ASP A 460 -7.17 32.98 -22.52
CA ASP A 460 -7.05 33.96 -23.62
C ASP A 460 -6.19 35.20 -23.34
N ASN A 461 -4.86 35.03 -23.40
CA ASN A 461 -3.93 36.16 -23.44
C ASN A 461 -4.26 37.25 -22.40
N PHE A 462 -4.48 36.87 -21.13
CA PHE A 462 -4.90 37.79 -20.05
C PHE A 462 -4.15 39.13 -20.08
N LYS A 463 -2.82 39.06 -20.27
CA LYS A 463 -1.94 40.21 -20.41
C LYS A 463 -2.27 41.07 -21.62
N GLU A 464 -2.43 40.47 -22.79
CA GLU A 464 -2.76 41.16 -24.05
C GLU A 464 -4.16 41.79 -24.00
N LYS A 465 -5.16 41.05 -23.51
CA LYS A 465 -6.55 41.50 -23.42
C LYS A 465 -6.67 42.74 -22.53
N ASN A 466 -6.09 42.69 -21.33
CA ASN A 466 -6.09 43.83 -20.39
C ASN A 466 -5.24 44.99 -20.89
N ASN A 467 -4.07 44.71 -21.50
CA ASN A 467 -3.23 45.75 -22.10
C ASN A 467 -3.98 46.49 -23.22
N LYS A 468 -4.64 45.76 -24.11
CA LYS A 468 -5.44 46.30 -25.22
C LYS A 468 -6.65 47.09 -24.70
N TYR A 469 -7.33 46.59 -23.67
CA TYR A 469 -8.44 47.30 -23.03
C TYR A 469 -7.98 48.66 -22.49
N ILE A 470 -6.92 48.70 -21.67
CA ILE A 470 -6.40 49.94 -21.11
C ILE A 470 -5.88 50.89 -22.19
N SER A 471 -5.13 50.39 -23.18
CA SER A 471 -4.59 51.25 -24.24
C SER A 471 -5.72 51.89 -25.06
N THR A 472 -6.75 51.11 -25.40
CA THR A 472 -7.91 51.59 -26.15
C THR A 472 -8.68 52.66 -25.36
N GLN A 473 -8.95 52.41 -24.07
CA GLN A 473 -9.65 53.38 -23.22
C GLN A 473 -8.82 54.65 -23.02
N THR A 474 -7.52 54.49 -22.77
CA THR A 474 -6.58 55.62 -22.61
C THR A 474 -6.56 56.48 -23.86
N GLU A 475 -6.51 55.87 -25.05
CA GLU A 475 -6.53 56.59 -26.32
C GLU A 475 -7.85 57.33 -26.54
N GLN A 476 -9.00 56.67 -26.29
CA GLN A 476 -10.32 57.28 -26.45
C GLN A 476 -10.51 58.49 -25.52
N TYR A 477 -10.29 58.32 -24.22
CA TYR A 477 -10.42 59.41 -23.25
C TYR A 477 -9.39 60.51 -23.49
N SER A 478 -8.15 60.18 -23.88
CA SER A 478 -7.15 61.18 -24.23
C SER A 478 -7.54 62.01 -25.46
N LYS A 479 -8.14 61.38 -26.49
CA LYS A 479 -8.71 62.06 -27.66
C LYS A 479 -9.84 63.01 -27.25
N TYR A 480 -10.77 62.56 -26.40
CA TYR A 480 -11.84 63.43 -25.90
C TYR A 480 -11.30 64.60 -25.09
N TRP A 481 -10.32 64.36 -24.21
CA TRP A 481 -9.68 65.40 -23.40
C TRP A 481 -8.99 66.47 -24.27
N ASN A 482 -8.28 66.05 -25.33
CA ASN A 482 -7.68 67.00 -26.29
C ASN A 482 -8.75 67.83 -27.01
N LYS A 483 -9.83 67.19 -27.47
CA LYS A 483 -10.96 67.89 -28.11
C LYS A 483 -11.58 68.91 -27.15
N THR A 484 -11.80 68.55 -25.89
CA THR A 484 -12.34 69.46 -24.87
C THR A 484 -11.44 70.68 -24.68
N LEU A 485 -10.13 70.49 -24.47
CA LEU A 485 -9.19 71.60 -24.31
C LEU A 485 -9.16 72.51 -25.54
N LEU A 486 -9.20 71.94 -26.74
CA LEU A 486 -9.22 72.69 -28.00
C LEU A 486 -10.52 73.50 -28.17
N VAL A 487 -11.67 72.94 -27.83
CA VAL A 487 -12.96 73.67 -27.86
C VAL A 487 -12.95 74.86 -26.89
N TYR A 488 -12.47 74.67 -25.66
CA TYR A 488 -12.35 75.78 -24.70
C TYR A 488 -11.35 76.84 -25.17
N PHE A 489 -10.23 76.43 -25.78
CA PHE A 489 -9.26 77.36 -26.36
C PHE A 489 -9.90 78.24 -27.44
N ILE A 490 -10.61 77.64 -28.41
CA ILE A 490 -11.33 78.37 -29.47
C ILE A 490 -12.43 79.26 -28.89
N SER A 491 -13.17 78.77 -27.88
CA SER A 491 -14.22 79.55 -27.25
C SER A 491 -13.66 80.80 -26.55
N PHE A 492 -12.57 80.66 -25.80
CA PHE A 492 -11.92 81.78 -25.13
C PHE A 492 -11.28 82.77 -26.11
N THR A 493 -10.65 82.29 -27.19
CA THR A 493 -10.08 83.17 -28.23
C THR A 493 -11.18 83.99 -28.92
N PHE A 494 -12.26 83.34 -29.35
CA PHE A 494 -13.39 83.99 -30.02
C PHE A 494 -14.05 85.02 -29.11
N LEU A 495 -14.34 84.67 -27.86
CA LEU A 495 -14.96 85.59 -26.90
C LEU A 495 -14.11 86.81 -26.57
N THR A 496 -12.78 86.69 -26.67
CA THR A 496 -11.85 87.81 -26.43
C THR A 496 -11.70 88.69 -27.67
N ILE A 497 -11.75 88.12 -28.87
CA ILE A 497 -11.65 88.89 -30.14
C ILE A 497 -12.95 89.63 -30.45
N CYS A 498 -14.10 89.05 -30.09
CA CYS A 498 -15.42 89.63 -30.35
C CYS A 498 -15.98 90.50 -29.19
N ALA A 499 -15.26 90.58 -28.06
CA ALA A 499 -15.57 91.49 -26.95
C ALA A 499 -14.83 92.81 -27.13
#